data_AF-A0A916R759-F1
#
_entry.id   AF-A0A916R759-F1
#
_cell.length_a   1.000
_cell.length_b   1.000
_cell.length_c   1.000
_cell.angle_alpha   90.00
_cell.angle_beta   90.00
_cell.angle_gamma   90.00
#
_symmetry.space_group_name_H-M   'P 1'
#
loop_
_entity.id
_entity.type
_entity.pdbx_description
1 polymer ?
#
loop_
_entity_poly.entity_id
_entity_poly.type
_entity_poly.pdbx_seq_one_letter_code
_entity_poly.pdbx_strand_id
1 'polypeptide(L)'
;MCESVNELKQTYFIALESGDLQHAALSSFRHSQNLMYTGCELTELKTEIKLNRQAIEATELLNSLPWNDNICQFVLNLMGESEDPCLLIGEFYDENHAIEKYRTEGDRTGSHFLDQGKFVLYYLFECYDKAAEFSNLALEYIDSVIASSAVPVFYFYDSLVQMALCGQHSYSNDRHLKRVSANQLKMKVWAESAPTNYAHKFHLVEAECHRIASQYFEVFNLYDCAIAGAKKNGFIQEEALANELAAKFYLDWGKEKVAAGYMQEAYYCCSLGS
;
A
#
# COMPACT_ATOMS: atom_id res chain seq x y z
N MET A 1 -7.08 8.32 -7.78
CA MET A 1 -5.76 7.68 -7.80
C MET A 1 -5.44 7.24 -9.22
N CYS A 2 -6.27 6.41 -9.88
CA CYS A 2 -6.00 5.98 -11.27
C CYS A 2 -6.03 7.13 -12.29
N GLU A 3 -7.03 8.02 -12.23
CA GLU A 3 -7.11 9.19 -13.15
C GLU A 3 -5.96 10.19 -12.92
N SER A 4 -5.58 10.39 -11.65
CA SER A 4 -4.54 11.33 -11.25
C SER A 4 -3.11 10.92 -11.67
N VAL A 5 -2.86 9.65 -12.01
CA VAL A 5 -1.53 9.20 -12.46
C VAL A 5 -1.13 9.92 -13.75
N ASN A 6 -2.02 9.96 -14.75
CA ASN A 6 -1.75 10.64 -16.02
C ASN A 6 -1.66 12.17 -15.88
N GLU A 7 -2.48 12.75 -15.00
CA GLU A 7 -2.49 14.18 -14.72
C GLU A 7 -1.17 14.65 -14.08
N LEU A 8 -0.54 13.82 -13.23
CA LEU A 8 0.73 14.14 -12.58
C LEU A 8 1.91 14.18 -13.57
N LYS A 9 1.92 13.29 -14.58
CA LYS A 9 2.90 13.38 -15.69
C LYS A 9 2.75 14.69 -16.45
N GLN A 10 1.51 15.11 -16.76
CA GLN A 10 1.26 16.39 -17.43
C GLN A 10 1.66 17.59 -16.56
N THR A 11 1.35 17.52 -15.26
CA THR A 11 1.70 18.55 -14.28
C THR A 11 3.22 18.75 -14.21
N TYR A 12 4.00 17.67 -14.27
CA TYR A 12 5.46 17.76 -14.35
C TYR A 12 5.93 18.60 -15.54
N PHE A 13 5.43 18.34 -16.76
CA PHE A 13 5.85 19.08 -17.95
C PHE A 13 5.44 20.56 -17.88
N ILE A 14 4.22 20.85 -17.42
CA ILE A 14 3.74 22.23 -17.25
C ILE A 14 4.59 22.99 -16.22
N ALA A 15 4.91 22.34 -15.09
CA ALA A 15 5.75 22.92 -14.04
C ALA A 15 7.17 23.19 -14.55
N LEU A 16 7.74 22.26 -15.33
CA LEU A 16 9.06 22.42 -15.94
C LEU A 16 9.08 23.59 -16.94
N GLU A 17 8.08 23.70 -17.83
CA GLU A 17 7.97 24.78 -18.81
C GLU A 17 7.79 26.16 -18.18
N SER A 18 7.09 26.22 -17.03
CA SER A 18 6.88 27.44 -16.24
C SER A 18 8.03 27.78 -15.30
N GLY A 19 9.04 26.93 -15.18
CA GLY A 19 10.20 27.10 -14.29
C GLY A 19 9.91 26.77 -12.82
N ASP A 20 8.76 26.18 -12.50
CA ASP A 20 8.40 25.74 -11.15
C ASP A 20 9.00 24.37 -10.85
N LEU A 21 10.31 24.36 -10.58
CA LEU A 21 11.08 23.15 -10.35
C LEU A 21 10.60 22.37 -9.10
N GLN A 22 10.07 23.06 -8.09
CA GLN A 22 9.57 22.42 -6.87
C GLN A 22 8.31 21.60 -7.18
N HIS A 23 7.36 22.17 -7.92
CA HIS A 23 6.18 21.44 -8.33
C HIS A 23 6.50 20.33 -9.34
N ALA A 24 7.51 20.51 -10.20
CA ALA A 24 7.99 19.46 -11.08
C ALA A 24 8.49 18.25 -10.27
N ALA A 25 9.44 18.46 -9.34
CA ALA A 25 9.99 17.40 -8.48
C ALA A 25 8.91 16.69 -7.65
N LEU A 26 7.99 17.47 -7.06
CA LEU A 26 6.91 16.91 -6.25
C LEU A 26 5.90 16.12 -7.08
N SER A 27 5.62 16.55 -8.32
CA SER A 27 4.70 15.84 -9.22
C SER A 27 5.26 14.50 -9.65
N SER A 28 6.56 14.42 -9.96
CA SER A 28 7.25 13.16 -10.26
C SER A 28 7.24 12.19 -9.06
N PHE A 29 7.52 12.69 -7.86
CA PHE A 29 7.42 11.86 -6.64
C PHE A 29 5.99 11.36 -6.39
N ARG A 30 4.98 12.24 -6.48
CA ARG A 30 3.56 11.86 -6.31
C ARG A 30 3.10 10.85 -7.35
N HIS A 31 3.64 10.96 -8.57
CA HIS A 31 3.38 10.00 -9.62
C HIS A 31 3.93 8.61 -9.24
N SER A 32 5.19 8.52 -8.78
CA SER A 32 5.75 7.27 -8.23
C SER A 32 4.93 6.71 -7.06
N GLN A 33 4.50 7.56 -6.12
CA GLN A 33 3.72 7.15 -4.97
C GLN A 33 2.36 6.56 -5.37
N ASN A 34 1.68 7.18 -6.34
CA ASN A 34 0.41 6.65 -6.84
C ASN A 34 0.62 5.34 -7.59
N LEU A 35 1.67 5.24 -8.41
CA LEU A 35 2.00 4.02 -9.15
C LEU A 35 2.30 2.84 -8.21
N MET A 36 2.98 3.07 -7.09
CA MET A 36 3.29 2.03 -6.09
C MET A 36 2.04 1.34 -5.52
N TYR A 37 0.92 2.05 -5.45
CA TYR A 37 -0.35 1.55 -4.92
C TYR A 37 -1.44 1.43 -5.99
N THR A 38 -1.05 1.47 -7.27
CA THR A 38 -1.96 1.25 -8.40
C THR A 38 -1.40 0.17 -9.32
N GLY A 39 -2.27 -0.30 -10.21
CA GLY A 39 -2.19 -1.49 -11.06
C GLY A 39 -1.04 -1.76 -12.00
N CYS A 40 0.15 -1.23 -11.76
CA CYS A 40 1.28 -1.45 -12.62
C CYS A 40 2.01 -2.76 -12.23
N GLU A 41 2.40 -3.53 -13.23
CA GLU A 41 3.31 -4.68 -13.06
C GLU A 41 4.66 -4.19 -12.51
N LEU A 42 5.36 -4.96 -11.65
CA LEU A 42 6.52 -4.42 -10.91
C LEU A 42 7.68 -4.04 -11.83
N THR A 43 7.88 -4.69 -12.98
CA THR A 43 8.91 -4.34 -13.97
C THR A 43 8.60 -3.01 -14.67
N GLU A 44 7.36 -2.80 -15.10
CA GLU A 44 6.90 -1.51 -15.62
C GLU A 44 6.99 -0.42 -14.54
N LEU A 45 6.55 -0.73 -13.32
CA LEU A 45 6.61 0.16 -12.16
C LEU A 45 8.06 0.57 -11.83
N LYS A 46 8.98 -0.39 -11.81
CA LYS A 46 10.43 -0.16 -11.61
C LYS A 46 10.96 0.80 -12.67
N THR A 47 10.58 0.61 -13.93
CA THR A 47 11.00 1.47 -15.03
C THR A 47 10.47 2.90 -14.83
N GLU A 48 9.18 3.04 -14.57
CA GLU A 48 8.51 4.33 -14.38
C GLU A 48 9.03 5.11 -13.16
N ILE A 49 9.25 4.44 -12.02
CA ILE A 49 9.79 5.10 -10.82
C ILE A 49 11.25 5.52 -11.06
N LYS A 50 12.06 4.73 -11.78
CA LYS A 50 13.42 5.14 -12.18
C LYS A 50 13.41 6.37 -13.11
N LEU A 51 12.44 6.47 -14.02
CA LEU A 51 12.25 7.67 -14.83
C LEU A 51 11.85 8.89 -13.99
N ASN A 52 10.93 8.73 -13.04
CA ASN A 52 10.56 9.82 -12.12
C ASN A 52 11.74 10.24 -11.25
N ARG A 53 12.60 9.29 -10.83
CA ARG A 53 13.83 9.58 -10.10
C ARG A 53 14.75 10.50 -10.89
N GLN A 54 15.00 10.18 -12.17
CA GLN A 54 15.80 11.01 -13.08
C GLN A 54 15.18 12.39 -13.29
N ALA A 55 13.85 12.45 -13.40
CA ALA A 55 13.12 13.71 -13.50
C ALA A 55 13.29 14.59 -12.25
N ILE A 56 13.26 14.01 -11.05
CA ILE A 56 13.54 14.73 -9.79
C ILE A 56 14.98 15.24 -9.78
N GLU A 57 15.96 14.40 -10.14
CA GLU A 57 17.37 14.80 -10.19
C GLU A 57 17.61 15.98 -11.15
N ALA A 58 16.92 16.00 -12.30
CA ALA A 58 17.01 17.07 -13.28
C ALA A 58 16.50 18.44 -12.76
N THR A 59 15.71 18.47 -11.69
CA THR A 59 15.25 19.72 -11.06
C THR A 59 16.27 20.35 -10.12
N GLU A 60 17.32 19.62 -9.75
CA GLU A 60 18.31 19.97 -8.69
C GLU A 60 17.71 20.18 -7.28
N LEU A 61 16.38 20.07 -7.11
CA LEU A 61 15.67 20.16 -5.83
C LEU A 61 15.49 18.76 -5.22
N LEU A 62 16.57 18.25 -4.62
CA LEU A 62 16.68 16.84 -4.20
C LEU A 62 15.91 16.48 -2.92
N ASN A 63 15.09 17.37 -2.35
CA ASN A 63 14.41 17.12 -1.09
C ASN A 63 13.44 15.92 -1.17
N SER A 64 12.78 15.72 -2.31
CA SER A 64 11.88 14.58 -2.54
C SER A 64 12.58 13.33 -3.05
N LEU A 65 13.88 13.41 -3.38
CA LEU A 65 14.62 12.28 -3.95
C LEU A 65 14.70 11.10 -2.97
N PRO A 66 15.03 11.28 -1.67
CA PRO A 66 15.02 10.17 -0.71
C PRO A 66 13.65 9.50 -0.59
N TRP A 67 12.55 10.25 -0.71
CA TRP A 67 11.21 9.67 -0.65
C TRP A 67 10.92 8.82 -1.90
N ASN A 68 11.40 9.22 -3.08
CA ASN A 68 11.30 8.41 -4.28
C ASN A 68 12.23 7.18 -4.23
N ASP A 69 13.44 7.35 -3.68
CA ASP A 69 14.40 6.25 -3.51
C ASP A 69 13.87 5.17 -2.56
N ASN A 70 13.12 5.55 -1.52
CA ASN A 70 12.37 4.62 -0.68
C ASN A 70 11.41 3.76 -1.50
N ILE A 71 10.64 4.36 -2.42
CA ILE A 71 9.70 3.66 -3.31
C ILE A 71 10.46 2.74 -4.28
N CYS A 72 11.57 3.20 -4.87
CA CYS A 72 12.43 2.36 -5.70
C CYS A 72 12.84 1.09 -4.95
N GLN A 73 13.36 1.25 -3.72
CA GLN A 73 13.83 0.12 -2.92
C GLN A 73 12.69 -0.80 -2.51
N PHE A 74 11.52 -0.24 -2.13
CA PHE A 74 10.33 -1.03 -1.83
C PHE A 74 9.93 -1.95 -3.00
N VAL A 75 9.96 -1.44 -4.23
CA VAL A 75 9.67 -2.24 -5.43
C VAL A 75 10.72 -3.32 -5.65
N LEU A 76 12.01 -3.02 -5.49
CA LEU A 76 13.08 -4.03 -5.58
C LEU A 76 12.91 -5.13 -4.53
N ASN A 77 12.48 -4.78 -3.32
CA ASN A 77 12.21 -5.75 -2.26
C ASN A 77 11.07 -6.70 -2.63
N LEU A 78 9.98 -6.19 -3.23
CA LEU A 78 8.88 -7.03 -3.72
C LEU A 78 9.30 -7.92 -4.89
N MET A 79 10.24 -7.47 -5.72
CA MET A 79 10.81 -8.26 -6.83
C MET A 79 11.84 -9.31 -6.37
N GLY A 80 12.17 -9.37 -5.08
CA GLY A 80 13.18 -10.28 -4.55
C GLY A 80 14.62 -9.88 -4.87
N GLU A 81 14.86 -8.60 -5.18
CA GLU A 81 16.20 -8.04 -5.46
C GLU A 81 16.89 -7.50 -4.19
N SER A 82 16.42 -7.88 -2.99
CA SER A 82 16.98 -7.53 -1.69
C SER A 82 17.30 -8.78 -0.85
N GLU A 83 18.32 -8.74 0.01
CA GLU A 83 18.67 -9.87 0.88
C GLU A 83 17.56 -10.21 1.90
N ASP A 84 16.98 -9.19 2.53
CA ASP A 84 15.81 -9.31 3.40
C ASP A 84 14.67 -8.46 2.81
N PRO A 85 13.54 -9.07 2.39
CA PRO A 85 12.47 -8.35 1.74
C PRO A 85 11.78 -7.32 2.64
N CYS A 86 11.96 -7.39 3.96
CA CYS A 86 11.38 -6.44 4.91
C CYS A 86 12.32 -5.32 5.35
N LEU A 87 13.58 -5.32 4.88
CA LEU A 87 14.55 -4.25 5.15
C LEU A 87 14.76 -3.44 3.88
N LEU A 88 14.50 -2.14 3.94
CA LEU A 88 14.68 -1.24 2.80
C LEU A 88 16.16 -0.84 2.68
N ILE A 89 16.99 -1.82 2.33
CA ILE A 89 18.45 -1.69 2.16
C ILE A 89 18.83 -2.27 0.80
N GLY A 90 19.41 -1.45 -0.08
CA GLY A 90 19.85 -1.90 -1.40
C GLY A 90 20.38 -0.79 -2.29
N GLU A 91 20.18 -0.95 -3.62
CA GLU A 91 20.71 -0.05 -4.67
C GLU A 91 20.34 1.42 -4.43
N PHE A 92 19.11 1.68 -3.98
CA PHE A 92 18.56 3.04 -3.93
C PHE A 92 18.49 3.62 -2.52
N TYR A 93 18.39 2.78 -1.49
CA TYR A 93 18.00 3.24 -0.17
C TYR A 93 18.68 2.44 0.94
N ASP A 94 18.99 3.11 2.05
CA ASP A 94 19.43 2.51 3.31
C ASP A 94 18.58 3.10 4.44
N GLU A 95 17.64 2.31 4.94
CA GLU A 95 16.74 2.73 6.01
C GLU A 95 17.47 3.17 7.29
N ASN A 96 18.64 2.62 7.62
CA ASN A 96 19.36 3.00 8.84
C ASN A 96 19.88 4.44 8.73
N HIS A 97 20.43 4.78 7.56
CA HIS A 97 20.87 6.13 7.27
C HIS A 97 19.67 7.10 7.22
N ALA A 98 18.59 6.69 6.58
CA ALA A 98 17.39 7.50 6.44
C ALA A 98 16.72 7.81 7.80
N ILE A 99 16.61 6.83 8.69
CA ILE A 99 16.06 7.02 10.05
C ILE A 99 16.84 8.09 10.80
N GLU A 100 18.17 8.00 10.80
CA GLU A 100 19.01 8.98 11.50
C GLU A 100 18.87 10.38 10.90
N LYS A 101 18.82 10.45 9.56
CA LYS A 101 18.63 11.71 8.84
C LYS A 101 17.28 12.35 9.17
N TYR A 102 16.17 11.63 9.02
CA TYR A 102 14.83 12.16 9.27
C TYR A 102 14.66 12.59 10.72
N ARG A 103 15.25 11.85 11.67
CA ARG A 103 15.27 12.24 13.08
C ARG A 103 16.05 13.55 13.30
N THR A 104 17.22 13.69 12.67
CA THR A 104 18.09 14.86 12.83
C THR A 104 17.48 16.11 12.19
N GLU A 105 16.85 15.97 11.03
CA GLU A 105 16.27 17.07 10.25
C GLU A 105 14.82 17.37 10.65
N GLY A 106 14.18 16.49 11.43
CA GLY A 106 12.76 16.60 11.77
C GLY A 106 11.82 16.36 10.58
N ASP A 107 12.24 15.56 9.59
CA ASP A 107 11.43 15.24 8.41
C ASP A 107 10.34 14.22 8.73
N ARG A 108 9.22 14.73 9.23
CA ARG A 108 8.00 13.95 9.56
C ARG A 108 7.46 13.19 8.35
N THR A 109 7.56 13.77 7.15
CA THR A 109 7.05 13.18 5.91
C THR A 109 7.89 11.99 5.47
N GLY A 110 9.22 12.15 5.51
CA GLY A 110 10.16 11.05 5.28
C GLY A 110 9.96 9.90 6.27
N SER A 111 9.80 10.21 7.56
CA SER A 111 9.49 9.21 8.59
C SER A 111 8.20 8.45 8.28
N HIS A 112 7.11 9.16 7.95
CA HIS A 112 5.84 8.51 7.61
C HIS A 112 5.99 7.54 6.42
N PHE A 113 6.61 7.96 5.32
CA PHE A 113 6.74 7.11 4.13
C PHE A 113 7.63 5.90 4.38
N LEU A 114 8.71 6.06 5.14
CA LEU A 114 9.55 4.95 5.55
C LEU A 114 8.75 3.92 6.36
N ASP A 115 8.10 4.37 7.45
CA ASP A 115 7.36 3.49 8.33
C ASP A 115 6.19 2.82 7.58
N GLN A 116 5.54 3.56 6.66
CA GLN A 116 4.48 3.03 5.81
C GLN A 116 4.97 1.91 4.90
N GLY A 117 6.06 2.12 4.17
CA GLY A 117 6.66 1.07 3.34
C GLY A 117 7.01 -0.17 4.15
N LYS A 118 7.62 0.03 5.33
CA LYS A 118 8.01 -1.08 6.22
C LYS A 118 6.83 -1.90 6.72
N PHE A 119 5.77 -1.26 7.22
CA PHE A 119 4.66 -2.06 7.73
C PHE A 119 3.87 -2.77 6.63
N VAL A 120 3.82 -2.21 5.41
CA VAL A 120 3.25 -2.90 4.25
C VAL A 120 4.09 -4.14 3.90
N LEU A 121 5.42 -4.03 3.85
CA LEU A 121 6.29 -5.19 3.62
C LEU A 121 6.09 -6.25 4.72
N TYR A 122 6.15 -5.86 5.99
CA TYR A 122 5.93 -6.81 7.08
C TYR A 122 4.54 -7.47 7.05
N TYR A 123 3.51 -6.76 6.60
CA TYR A 123 2.18 -7.35 6.41
C TYR A 123 2.18 -8.39 5.28
N LEU A 124 2.75 -8.05 4.12
CA LEU A 124 2.81 -8.94 2.96
C LEU A 124 3.65 -10.20 3.22
N PHE A 125 4.70 -10.09 4.03
CA PHE A 125 5.53 -11.23 4.47
C PHE A 125 5.08 -11.81 5.83
N GLU A 126 3.82 -11.59 6.21
CA GLU A 126 3.14 -12.20 7.37
C GLU A 126 3.80 -11.99 8.75
N CYS A 127 4.62 -10.97 8.89
CA CYS A 127 5.26 -10.54 10.14
C CYS A 127 4.39 -9.52 10.88
N TYR A 128 3.18 -9.91 11.27
CA TYR A 128 2.13 -8.96 11.69
C TYR A 128 2.44 -8.17 12.97
N ASP A 129 3.19 -8.73 13.93
CA ASP A 129 3.59 -7.99 15.13
C ASP A 129 4.48 -6.79 14.77
N LYS A 130 5.50 -7.00 13.91
CA LYS A 130 6.35 -5.92 13.38
C LYS A 130 5.55 -4.96 12.51
N ALA A 131 4.61 -5.47 11.71
CA ALA A 131 3.72 -4.61 10.93
C ALA A 131 2.91 -3.67 11.85
N ALA A 132 2.40 -4.14 12.99
CA ALA A 132 1.69 -3.28 13.93
C ALA A 132 2.61 -2.28 14.64
N GLU A 133 3.87 -2.64 14.93
CA GLU A 133 4.86 -1.68 15.46
C GLU A 133 5.05 -0.51 14.48
N PHE A 134 5.37 -0.80 13.21
CA PHE A 134 5.59 0.23 12.20
C PHE A 134 4.28 0.96 11.81
N SER A 135 3.10 0.33 11.90
CA SER A 135 1.84 1.03 11.69
C SER A 135 1.55 2.06 12.79
N ASN A 136 2.01 1.84 14.03
CA ASN A 136 1.93 2.85 15.09
C ASN A 136 2.88 4.02 14.83
N LEU A 137 4.11 3.75 14.37
CA LEU A 137 5.08 4.79 14.03
C LEU A 137 4.59 5.64 12.85
N ALA A 138 4.11 5.00 11.78
CA ALA A 138 3.52 5.71 10.64
C ALA A 138 2.30 6.57 11.06
N LEU A 139 1.48 6.10 12.01
CA LEU A 139 0.33 6.87 12.51
C LEU A 139 0.74 8.16 13.23
N GLU A 140 1.89 8.19 13.91
CA GLU A 140 2.39 9.37 14.64
C GLU A 140 2.61 10.58 13.72
N TYR A 141 2.93 10.31 12.45
CA TYR A 141 3.25 11.30 11.43
C TYR A 141 2.20 11.39 10.31
N ILE A 142 1.04 10.76 10.46
CA ILE A 142 -0.01 10.74 9.43
C ILE A 142 -0.52 12.15 9.05
N ASP A 143 -0.39 13.12 9.97
CA ASP A 143 -0.79 14.50 9.78
C ASP A 143 0.11 15.24 8.77
N SER A 144 1.36 14.80 8.56
CA SER A 144 2.26 15.41 7.59
C SER A 144 1.91 15.05 6.13
N VAL A 145 1.02 14.08 5.93
CA VAL A 145 0.66 13.55 4.59
C VAL A 145 -0.83 13.64 4.27
N ILE A 146 -1.61 14.43 5.01
CA ILE A 146 -3.09 14.52 4.94
C ILE A 146 -3.65 14.62 3.51
N ALA A 147 -2.97 15.35 2.62
CA ALA A 147 -3.44 15.61 1.26
C ALA A 147 -2.94 14.59 0.22
N SER A 148 -2.38 13.45 0.64
CA SER A 148 -1.81 12.44 -0.25
C SER A 148 -2.63 11.15 -0.28
N SER A 149 -2.38 10.33 -1.30
CA SER A 149 -2.91 8.96 -1.42
C SER A 149 -2.41 8.03 -0.33
N ALA A 150 -1.33 8.39 0.38
CA ALA A 150 -0.78 7.62 1.48
C ALA A 150 -1.80 7.39 2.61
N VAL A 151 -2.68 8.36 2.87
CA VAL A 151 -3.62 8.30 4.01
C VAL A 151 -4.68 7.21 3.84
N PRO A 152 -5.46 7.16 2.73
CA PRO A 152 -6.37 6.04 2.51
C PRO A 152 -5.67 4.67 2.49
N VAL A 153 -4.48 4.61 1.90
CA VAL A 153 -3.68 3.37 1.82
C VAL A 153 -3.22 2.93 3.22
N PHE A 154 -2.80 3.87 4.06
CA PHE A 154 -2.43 3.60 5.45
C PHE A 154 -3.57 2.92 6.19
N TYR A 155 -4.77 3.52 6.20
CA TYR A 155 -5.90 2.96 6.96
C TYR A 155 -6.38 1.61 6.41
N PHE A 156 -6.23 1.38 5.11
CA PHE A 156 -6.51 0.08 4.50
C PHE A 156 -5.57 -1.01 5.04
N TYR A 157 -4.26 -0.87 4.87
CA TYR A 157 -3.30 -1.88 5.33
C TYR A 157 -3.25 -1.98 6.85
N ASP A 158 -3.37 -0.87 7.59
CA ASP A 158 -3.44 -0.90 9.05
C ASP A 158 -4.63 -1.76 9.52
N SER A 159 -5.78 -1.63 8.86
CA SER A 159 -6.94 -2.46 9.19
C SER A 159 -6.67 -3.94 8.97
N LEU A 160 -6.04 -4.30 7.84
CA LEU A 160 -5.66 -5.68 7.56
C LEU A 160 -4.65 -6.24 8.57
N VAL A 161 -3.65 -5.45 8.98
CA VAL A 161 -2.71 -5.82 10.05
C VAL A 161 -3.45 -6.11 11.36
N GLN A 162 -4.36 -5.22 11.77
CA GLN A 162 -5.16 -5.43 12.99
C GLN A 162 -6.04 -6.69 12.87
N MET A 163 -6.62 -6.96 11.71
CA MET A 163 -7.45 -8.15 11.47
C MET A 163 -6.64 -9.45 11.47
N ALA A 164 -5.42 -9.43 10.94
CA ALA A 164 -4.50 -10.56 11.01
C ALA A 164 -4.12 -10.89 12.46
N LEU A 165 -3.80 -9.86 13.27
CA LEU A 165 -3.48 -10.03 14.70
C LEU A 165 -4.66 -10.54 15.52
N CYS A 166 -5.89 -10.07 15.25
CA CYS A 166 -7.13 -10.63 15.80
C CYS A 166 -7.26 -12.14 15.53
N GLY A 167 -6.88 -12.58 14.33
CA GLY A 167 -6.94 -13.99 13.94
C GLY A 167 -5.93 -14.87 14.68
N GLN A 168 -4.75 -14.33 15.01
CA GLN A 168 -3.68 -15.08 15.67
C GLN A 168 -3.85 -15.18 17.20
N HIS A 169 -4.42 -14.14 17.84
CA HIS A 169 -4.47 -14.04 19.30
C HIS A 169 -5.91 -14.07 19.83
N SER A 170 -6.35 -15.20 20.39
CA SER A 170 -7.73 -15.36 20.91
C SER A 170 -8.11 -14.42 22.09
N TYR A 171 -7.17 -13.69 22.69
CA TYR A 171 -7.36 -12.99 23.97
C TYR A 171 -7.35 -11.45 23.89
N SER A 172 -7.06 -10.81 22.74
CA SER A 172 -6.89 -9.35 22.63
C SER A 172 -7.70 -8.68 21.50
N ASN A 173 -8.90 -9.20 21.20
CA ASN A 173 -9.66 -8.77 20.02
C ASN A 173 -10.26 -7.35 20.12
N ASP A 174 -10.63 -6.89 21.32
CA ASP A 174 -11.40 -5.64 21.45
C ASP A 174 -10.62 -4.39 21.01
N ARG A 175 -9.32 -4.30 21.30
CA ARG A 175 -8.48 -3.17 20.88
C ARG A 175 -8.36 -3.09 19.35
N HIS A 176 -8.06 -4.23 18.72
CA HIS A 176 -7.88 -4.32 17.28
C HIS A 176 -9.20 -4.04 16.55
N LEU A 177 -10.32 -4.64 16.98
CA LEU A 177 -11.64 -4.40 16.40
C LEU A 177 -12.08 -2.93 16.53
N LYS A 178 -11.78 -2.26 17.65
CA LYS A 178 -12.04 -0.82 17.82
C LYS A 178 -11.23 0.03 16.83
N ARG A 179 -9.96 -0.31 16.62
CA ARG A 179 -9.10 0.39 15.65
C ARG A 179 -9.62 0.19 14.22
N VAL A 180 -9.95 -1.03 13.83
CA VAL A 180 -10.54 -1.32 12.51
C VAL A 180 -11.88 -0.61 12.32
N SER A 181 -12.74 -0.60 13.34
CA SER A 181 -14.02 0.13 13.29
C SER A 181 -13.81 1.63 13.06
N ALA A 182 -12.81 2.24 13.71
CA ALA A 182 -12.47 3.65 13.50
C ALA A 182 -11.90 3.90 12.09
N ASN A 183 -11.07 2.98 11.58
CA ASN A 183 -10.52 3.05 10.23
C ASN A 183 -11.62 2.92 9.17
N GLN A 184 -12.54 1.98 9.34
CA GLN A 184 -13.68 1.75 8.45
C GLN A 184 -14.59 2.98 8.33
N LEU A 185 -14.82 3.72 9.42
CA LEU A 185 -15.56 4.99 9.36
C LEU A 185 -14.87 6.03 8.45
N LYS A 186 -13.53 6.10 8.48
CA LYS A 186 -12.76 6.98 7.58
C LYS A 186 -12.79 6.46 6.14
N MET A 187 -12.56 5.16 5.97
CA MET A 187 -12.53 4.51 4.65
C MET A 187 -13.86 4.61 3.92
N LYS A 188 -14.99 4.56 4.65
CA LYS A 188 -16.33 4.74 4.09
C LYS A 188 -16.47 6.06 3.34
N VAL A 189 -15.95 7.16 3.91
CA VAL A 189 -16.00 8.48 3.28
C VAL A 189 -15.31 8.47 1.92
N TRP A 190 -14.12 7.86 1.83
CA TRP A 190 -13.38 7.74 0.57
C TRP A 190 -14.06 6.78 -0.42
N ALA A 191 -14.62 5.68 0.06
CA ALA A 191 -15.38 4.73 -0.75
C ALA A 191 -16.64 5.36 -1.36
N GLU A 192 -17.32 6.25 -0.63
CA GLU A 192 -18.48 6.98 -1.12
C GLU A 192 -18.08 8.11 -2.08
N SER A 193 -17.00 8.84 -1.81
CA SER A 193 -16.56 9.97 -2.65
C SER A 193 -15.85 9.57 -3.94
N ALA A 194 -15.10 8.46 -3.91
CA ALA A 194 -14.29 7.98 -5.02
C ALA A 194 -14.30 6.44 -5.09
N PRO A 195 -15.46 5.82 -5.38
CA PRO A 195 -15.67 4.38 -5.29
C PRO A 195 -14.73 3.57 -6.19
N THR A 196 -14.36 4.09 -7.36
CA THR A 196 -13.40 3.45 -8.28
C THR A 196 -12.03 3.24 -7.65
N ASN A 197 -11.62 4.11 -6.71
CA ASN A 197 -10.32 4.04 -6.04
C ASN A 197 -10.36 3.30 -4.69
N TYR A 198 -11.50 3.31 -3.99
CA TYR A 198 -11.51 2.94 -2.56
C TYR A 198 -12.61 1.96 -2.14
N ALA A 199 -13.63 1.69 -2.98
CA ALA A 199 -14.71 0.79 -2.59
C ALA A 199 -14.23 -0.67 -2.40
N HIS A 200 -13.32 -1.15 -3.25
CA HIS A 200 -12.77 -2.50 -3.12
C HIS A 200 -11.96 -2.69 -1.82
N LYS A 201 -11.18 -1.68 -1.42
CA LYS A 201 -10.47 -1.66 -0.12
C LYS A 201 -11.42 -1.76 1.06
N PHE A 202 -12.49 -0.97 1.03
CA PHE A 202 -13.52 -0.97 2.06
C PHE A 202 -14.21 -2.34 2.16
N HIS A 203 -14.62 -2.93 1.03
CA HIS A 203 -15.24 -4.26 1.02
C HIS A 203 -14.29 -5.35 1.52
N LEU A 204 -13.00 -5.27 1.20
CA LEU A 204 -12.03 -6.28 1.66
C LEU A 204 -11.87 -6.26 3.19
N VAL A 205 -11.80 -5.07 3.79
CA VAL A 205 -11.70 -4.95 5.26
C VAL A 205 -13.00 -5.40 5.93
N GLU A 206 -14.17 -5.08 5.38
CA GLU A 206 -15.45 -5.62 5.87
C GLU A 206 -15.48 -7.15 5.79
N ALA A 207 -14.98 -7.75 4.70
CA ALA A 207 -14.89 -9.20 4.56
C ALA A 207 -14.08 -9.84 5.70
N GLU A 208 -12.91 -9.28 6.01
CA GLU A 208 -12.08 -9.73 7.13
C GLU A 208 -12.78 -9.55 8.49
N CYS A 209 -13.51 -8.45 8.69
CA CYS A 209 -14.29 -8.23 9.92
C CYS A 209 -15.36 -9.32 10.09
N HIS A 210 -16.11 -9.64 9.04
CA HIS A 210 -17.11 -10.71 9.05
C HIS A 210 -16.47 -12.11 9.20
N ARG A 211 -15.27 -12.33 8.65
CA ARG A 211 -14.50 -13.57 8.82
C ARG A 211 -14.22 -13.83 10.30
N ILE A 212 -13.69 -12.83 11.01
CA ILE A 212 -13.43 -12.94 12.46
C ILE A 212 -14.73 -13.11 13.26
N ALA A 213 -15.83 -12.50 12.84
CA ALA A 213 -17.14 -12.68 13.45
C ALA A 213 -17.82 -14.03 13.12
N SER A 214 -17.20 -14.88 12.29
CA SER A 214 -17.79 -16.14 11.79
C SER A 214 -19.13 -15.97 11.08
N GLN A 215 -19.36 -14.81 10.46
CA GLN A 215 -20.57 -14.47 9.71
C GLN A 215 -20.38 -14.81 8.23
N TYR A 216 -20.31 -16.11 7.94
CA TYR A 216 -19.79 -16.60 6.66
C TYR A 216 -20.58 -16.15 5.42
N PHE A 217 -21.89 -15.94 5.52
CA PHE A 217 -22.73 -15.64 4.36
C PHE A 217 -22.41 -14.27 3.73
N GLU A 218 -22.10 -13.29 4.57
CA GLU A 218 -21.72 -11.94 4.17
C GLU A 218 -20.30 -11.89 3.61
N VAL A 219 -19.40 -12.75 4.09
CA VAL A 219 -17.97 -12.78 3.71
C VAL A 219 -17.77 -13.04 2.22
N PHE A 220 -18.49 -14.00 1.62
CA PHE A 220 -18.30 -14.36 0.21
C PHE A 220 -18.59 -13.19 -0.74
N ASN A 221 -19.73 -12.55 -0.54
CA ASN A 221 -20.14 -11.41 -1.36
C ASN A 221 -19.15 -10.25 -1.24
N LEU A 222 -18.61 -10.02 -0.04
CA LEU A 222 -17.66 -8.94 0.19
C LEU A 222 -16.30 -9.20 -0.47
N TYR A 223 -15.77 -10.43 -0.40
CA TYR A 223 -14.56 -10.79 -1.15
C TYR A 223 -14.79 -10.67 -2.66
N ASP A 224 -15.90 -11.18 -3.19
CA ASP A 224 -16.20 -11.08 -4.62
C ASP A 224 -16.33 -9.62 -5.07
N CYS A 225 -16.97 -8.76 -4.25
CA CYS A 225 -17.03 -7.32 -4.50
C CYS A 225 -15.65 -6.65 -4.46
N ALA A 226 -14.78 -7.04 -3.53
CA ALA A 226 -13.42 -6.54 -3.43
C ALA A 226 -12.59 -6.94 -4.66
N ILE A 227 -12.59 -8.23 -5.02
CA ILE A 227 -11.85 -8.77 -6.16
C ILE A 227 -12.33 -8.15 -7.46
N ALA A 228 -13.65 -8.17 -7.71
CA ALA A 228 -14.22 -7.59 -8.94
C ALA A 228 -13.97 -6.08 -9.01
N GLY A 229 -14.04 -5.38 -7.88
CA GLY A 229 -13.74 -3.96 -7.80
C GLY A 229 -12.28 -3.64 -8.09
N ALA A 230 -11.34 -4.37 -7.50
CA ALA A 230 -9.91 -4.22 -7.75
C ALA A 230 -9.58 -4.49 -9.22
N LYS A 231 -10.02 -5.64 -9.75
CA LYS A 231 -9.85 -6.05 -11.15
C LYS A 231 -10.38 -5.03 -12.14
N LYS A 232 -11.63 -4.58 -11.95
CA LYS A 232 -12.29 -3.62 -12.84
C LYS A 232 -11.55 -2.28 -12.92
N ASN A 233 -10.96 -1.84 -11.82
CA ASN A 233 -10.25 -0.56 -11.75
C ASN A 233 -8.72 -0.72 -11.90
N GLY A 234 -8.27 -1.94 -12.18
CA GLY A 234 -6.88 -2.27 -12.48
C GLY A 234 -5.97 -2.41 -11.27
N PHE A 235 -6.43 -2.47 -10.02
CA PHE A 235 -5.56 -2.59 -8.85
C PHE A 235 -5.01 -4.01 -8.68
N ILE A 236 -4.01 -4.40 -9.49
CA ILE A 236 -3.47 -5.77 -9.57
C ILE A 236 -2.97 -6.29 -8.22
N GLN A 237 -2.22 -5.49 -7.45
CA GLN A 237 -1.69 -5.95 -6.16
C GLN A 237 -2.83 -6.21 -5.16
N GLU A 238 -3.92 -5.47 -5.25
CA GLU A 238 -5.07 -5.61 -4.37
C GLU A 238 -6.03 -6.70 -4.83
N GLU A 239 -6.12 -6.94 -6.13
CA GLU A 239 -6.76 -8.14 -6.68
C GLU A 239 -6.03 -9.39 -6.17
N ALA A 240 -4.70 -9.41 -6.23
CA ALA A 240 -3.89 -10.51 -5.71
C ALA A 240 -4.16 -10.72 -4.21
N LEU A 241 -4.07 -9.65 -3.42
CA LEU A 241 -4.29 -9.69 -1.98
C LEU A 241 -5.71 -10.14 -1.61
N ALA A 242 -6.73 -9.64 -2.30
CA ALA A 242 -8.12 -10.02 -2.04
C ALA A 242 -8.37 -11.50 -2.38
N ASN A 243 -7.79 -12.00 -3.49
CA ASN A 243 -7.84 -13.42 -3.83
C ASN A 243 -7.10 -14.27 -2.79
N GLU A 244 -5.93 -13.85 -2.31
CA GLU A 244 -5.17 -14.57 -1.29
C GLU A 244 -5.94 -14.69 0.03
N LEU A 245 -6.54 -13.59 0.51
CA LEU A 245 -7.35 -13.57 1.73
C LEU A 245 -8.62 -14.44 1.57
N ALA A 246 -9.30 -14.35 0.42
CA ALA A 246 -10.43 -15.22 0.12
C ALA A 246 -10.02 -16.71 0.12
N ALA A 247 -8.87 -17.05 -0.48
CA ALA A 247 -8.34 -18.41 -0.47
C ALA A 247 -8.08 -18.92 0.95
N LYS A 248 -7.39 -18.12 1.78
CA LYS A 248 -7.13 -18.43 3.20
C LYS A 248 -8.42 -18.70 3.96
N PHE A 249 -9.43 -17.84 3.77
CA PHE A 249 -10.75 -18.03 4.36
C PHE A 249 -11.42 -19.35 3.94
N TYR A 250 -11.41 -19.69 2.64
CA TYR A 250 -11.99 -20.95 2.18
C TYR A 250 -11.20 -22.17 2.67
N LEU A 251 -9.89 -22.06 2.86
CA LEU A 251 -9.09 -23.11 3.49
C LEU A 251 -9.48 -23.32 4.96
N ASP A 252 -9.60 -22.25 5.74
CA ASP A 252 -10.04 -22.32 7.13
C ASP A 252 -11.43 -22.95 7.26
N TRP A 253 -12.30 -22.76 6.26
CA TRP A 253 -13.62 -23.38 6.18
C TRP A 253 -13.61 -24.84 5.64
N GLY A 254 -12.46 -25.38 5.24
CA GLY A 254 -12.31 -26.72 4.70
C GLY A 254 -12.80 -26.89 3.26
N LYS A 255 -12.83 -25.80 2.47
CA LYS A 255 -13.28 -25.76 1.06
C LYS A 255 -12.09 -25.68 0.10
N GLU A 256 -11.14 -26.61 0.20
CA GLU A 256 -9.88 -26.62 -0.55
C GLU A 256 -10.04 -26.44 -2.06
N LYS A 257 -11.04 -27.09 -2.67
CA LYS A 257 -11.29 -26.98 -4.12
C LYS A 257 -11.68 -25.56 -4.55
N VAL A 258 -12.37 -24.82 -3.69
CA VAL A 258 -12.75 -23.44 -3.96
C VAL A 258 -11.54 -22.54 -3.74
N ALA A 259 -10.82 -22.74 -2.62
CA ALA A 259 -9.60 -22.00 -2.31
C ALA A 259 -8.56 -22.08 -3.43
N ALA A 260 -8.39 -23.24 -4.06
CA ALA A 260 -7.43 -23.43 -5.16
C ALA A 260 -7.66 -22.46 -6.35
N GLY A 261 -8.92 -22.14 -6.67
CA GLY A 261 -9.24 -21.17 -7.72
C GLY A 261 -8.75 -19.77 -7.37
N TYR A 262 -9.04 -19.31 -6.17
CA TYR A 262 -8.56 -18.00 -5.67
C TYR A 262 -7.04 -17.95 -5.56
N MET A 263 -6.37 -19.03 -5.11
CA MET A 263 -4.90 -19.10 -5.09
C MET A 263 -4.29 -18.98 -6.48
N GLN A 264 -4.91 -19.61 -7.48
CA GLN A 264 -4.43 -19.54 -8.86
C GLN A 264 -4.56 -18.12 -9.42
N GLU A 265 -5.67 -17.43 -9.15
CA GLU A 265 -5.85 -16.03 -9.56
C GLU A 265 -4.87 -15.10 -8.82
N ALA A 266 -4.67 -15.29 -7.51
CA ALA A 266 -3.67 -14.55 -6.74
C ALA A 266 -2.26 -14.72 -7.34
N TYR A 267 -1.87 -15.96 -7.64
CA TYR A 267 -0.60 -16.26 -8.29
C TYR A 267 -0.50 -15.62 -9.67
N TYR A 268 -1.57 -15.66 -10.47
CA TYR A 268 -1.59 -15.02 -11.78
C TYR A 268 -1.36 -13.51 -11.66
N CYS A 269 -2.03 -12.82 -10.74
CA CYS A 269 -1.82 -11.41 -10.46
C CYS A 269 -0.39 -11.10 -9.99
N CYS A 270 0.19 -11.95 -9.12
CA CYS A 270 1.59 -11.79 -8.67
C CYS A 270 2.59 -12.06 -9.80
N SER A 271 2.33 -13.02 -10.68
CA SER A 271 3.20 -13.37 -11.82
C SER A 271 3.10 -12.38 -12.99
N LEU A 272 1.93 -11.77 -13.17
CA LEU A 272 1.75 -10.56 -13.97
C LEU A 272 2.29 -9.32 -13.26
N GLY A 273 2.80 -9.47 -12.05
CA GLY A 273 3.44 -8.45 -11.25
C GLY A 273 4.96 -8.63 -11.18
N SER A 274 5.54 -9.75 -11.61
CA SER A 274 6.97 -10.11 -11.43
C SER A 274 7.78 -10.06 -12.72
#